data_AF-A0A0F9E7G2-F1
#
_entry.id   AF-A0A0F9E7G2-F1
#
_cell.length_a   1.000
_cell.length_b   1.000
_cell.length_c   1.000
_cell.angle_alpha   90.00
_cell.angle_beta   90.00
_cell.angle_gamma   90.00
#
_symmetry.space_group_name_H-M   'P 1'
#
loop_
_entity.id
_entity.type
_entity.pdbx_description
1 polymer ?
#
loop_
_entity_poly.entity_id
_entity_poly.type
_entity_poly.pdbx_seq_one_letter_code
_entity_poly.pdbx_strand_id
1 'polypeptide(L)'
;GTIDTIGNVIKRLDKVFAELPSKFENKFDSCSTWWEACLLFNDMFNNRSSSSHALSSLANSSKFNLEWNGKKLKSHFTFEGKDVGGTFRMVKFERNRFGGRAQSLSADHSGNWKFRASTESKFFFDDIGRGAHSRIKNWIESGDLDKVTKVYLVKTDDPKDLDLFIGFMGDIKLTAVSTLPKPVRQSTASNGNNHSPQCKVWVWDYEGNAKENWSQSKHKLRGGGIYVTLRRFKVLKAGGTMMDLSHQYRLYQQAGLIDASTPIYGLQPRNAKAVADNPKWINLEDHVRTQLKSVLKAPALANKIANAECFREFDLRGQFSNNDSRFTTIDNTWDNLADTSLFKKFIVAYEHMSNESTDGLSVITRVAQELGCTIPTGTPEHDLDLLWKDLLVTYPMFEFLSATSGYYGRNEIDWNDDMLGSLVQYINRIDEAV
;
A
#
# COMPACT_ATOMS: atom_id res chain seq x y z
N GLY A 1 -43.80 53.03 9.37
CA GLY A 1 -43.04 53.32 10.60
C GLY A 1 -42.62 52.07 11.35
N THR A 2 -41.92 51.13 10.70
CA THR A 2 -41.49 49.84 11.31
C THR A 2 -40.00 49.53 11.09
N ILE A 3 -39.34 50.25 10.18
CA ILE A 3 -37.92 50.05 9.83
C ILE A 3 -36.99 50.69 10.89
N ASP A 4 -37.41 51.79 11.52
CA ASP A 4 -36.62 52.51 12.53
C ASP A 4 -36.54 51.77 13.89
N THR A 5 -37.54 50.93 14.18
CA THR A 5 -37.58 50.14 15.42
C THR A 5 -36.58 48.98 15.39
N ILE A 6 -36.44 48.30 14.24
CA ILE A 6 -35.51 47.17 14.08
C ILE A 6 -34.05 47.66 14.15
N GLY A 7 -33.73 48.77 13.48
CA GLY A 7 -32.37 49.34 13.52
C GLY A 7 -31.94 49.77 14.93
N ASN A 8 -32.86 50.36 15.71
CA ASN A 8 -32.61 50.73 17.09
C ASN A 8 -32.47 49.51 18.02
N VAL A 9 -33.22 48.43 17.78
CA VAL A 9 -33.06 47.16 18.49
C VAL A 9 -31.69 46.54 18.20
N ILE A 10 -31.25 46.50 16.94
CA ILE A 10 -29.92 45.97 16.56
C ILE A 10 -28.80 46.78 17.23
N LYS A 11 -28.84 48.11 17.19
CA LYS A 11 -27.83 48.97 17.85
C LYS A 11 -27.75 48.75 19.36
N ARG A 12 -28.91 48.57 20.02
CA ARG A 12 -28.97 48.25 21.45
C ARG A 12 -28.38 46.87 21.74
N LEU A 13 -28.69 45.88 20.91
CA LEU A 13 -28.08 44.55 21.01
C LEU A 13 -26.57 44.65 20.85
N ASP A 14 -26.05 45.28 19.79
CA ASP A 14 -24.61 45.43 19.57
C ASP A 14 -23.89 46.10 20.76
N LYS A 15 -24.51 47.11 21.39
CA LYS A 15 -23.99 47.71 22.62
C LYS A 15 -23.93 46.71 23.78
N VAL A 16 -24.99 45.92 23.98
CA VAL A 16 -25.02 44.85 24.99
C VAL A 16 -23.94 43.80 24.72
N PHE A 17 -23.74 43.40 23.45
CA PHE A 17 -22.68 42.47 23.04
C PHE A 17 -21.27 43.03 23.35
N ALA A 18 -21.06 44.33 23.16
CA ALA A 18 -19.77 44.99 23.45
C ALA A 18 -19.49 45.11 24.96
N GLU A 19 -20.52 45.31 25.79
CA GLU A 19 -20.37 45.44 27.25
C GLU A 19 -20.24 44.09 27.97
N LEU A 20 -20.79 43.01 27.39
CA LEU A 20 -20.84 41.70 28.03
C LEU A 20 -19.47 41.14 28.46
N PRO A 21 -18.42 41.15 27.62
CA PRO A 21 -17.11 40.62 27.98
C PRO A 21 -16.55 41.20 29.28
N SER A 22 -16.64 42.52 29.46
CA SER A 22 -16.13 43.21 30.65
C SER A 22 -16.79 42.73 31.96
N LYS A 23 -18.04 42.24 31.90
CA LYS A 23 -18.74 41.67 33.05
C LYS A 23 -18.24 40.30 33.47
N PHE A 24 -17.47 39.63 32.61
CA PHE A 24 -16.93 38.30 32.86
C PHE A 24 -15.43 38.30 33.17
N GLU A 25 -14.69 39.34 32.80
CA GLU A 25 -13.23 39.45 32.99
C GLU A 25 -12.80 39.10 34.42
N ASN A 26 -13.43 39.72 35.44
CA ASN A 26 -13.10 39.49 36.85
C ASN A 26 -13.23 38.02 37.30
N LYS A 27 -14.00 37.19 36.59
CA LYS A 27 -14.12 35.76 36.92
C LYS A 27 -12.89 34.95 36.48
N PHE A 28 -12.12 35.45 35.53
CA PHE A 28 -10.91 34.79 35.03
C PHE A 28 -9.64 35.22 35.79
N ASP A 29 -9.72 36.25 36.64
CA ASP A 29 -8.59 36.68 37.49
C ASP A 29 -8.10 35.58 38.43
N SER A 30 -8.99 34.65 38.82
CA SER A 30 -8.64 33.49 39.64
C SER A 30 -7.96 32.36 38.88
N CYS A 31 -7.91 32.40 37.54
CA CYS A 31 -7.26 31.38 36.74
C CYS A 31 -5.75 31.60 36.76
N SER A 32 -4.97 30.55 37.03
CA SER A 32 -3.51 30.63 37.07
C SER A 32 -2.88 30.42 35.70
N THR A 33 -3.57 29.71 34.81
CA THR A 33 -3.12 29.38 33.46
C THR A 33 -4.18 29.72 32.42
N TRP A 34 -3.74 29.92 31.18
CA TRP A 34 -4.68 30.15 30.07
C TRP A 34 -5.57 28.93 29.81
N TRP A 35 -5.07 27.71 30.04
CA TRP A 35 -5.87 26.50 29.97
C TRP A 35 -7.00 26.52 31.00
N GLU A 36 -6.74 26.91 32.25
CA GLU A 36 -7.78 27.05 33.28
C GLU A 36 -8.83 28.09 32.91
N ALA A 37 -8.42 29.22 32.33
CA ALA A 37 -9.35 30.22 31.82
C ALA A 37 -10.22 29.64 30.68
N CYS A 38 -9.65 28.82 29.80
CA CYS A 38 -10.40 28.12 28.76
C CYS A 38 -11.34 27.03 29.31
N LEU A 39 -10.97 26.35 30.40
CA LEU A 39 -11.85 25.41 31.11
C LEU A 39 -13.06 26.13 31.69
N LEU A 40 -12.85 27.24 32.40
CA LEU A 40 -13.91 28.06 32.97
C LEU A 40 -14.81 28.64 31.86
N PHE A 41 -14.21 29.14 30.78
CA PHE A 41 -14.95 29.60 29.61
C PHE A 41 -15.85 28.50 29.03
N ASN A 42 -15.31 27.29 28.88
CA ASN A 42 -16.08 26.18 28.37
C ASN A 42 -17.22 25.76 29.30
N ASP A 43 -17.01 25.80 30.62
CA ASP A 43 -18.04 25.53 31.61
C ASP A 43 -19.16 26.60 31.57
N MET A 44 -18.80 27.87 31.45
CA MET A 44 -19.76 28.97 31.43
C MET A 44 -20.60 29.00 30.15
N PHE A 45 -19.99 28.75 28.99
CA PHE A 45 -20.64 28.99 27.70
C PHE A 45 -21.05 27.73 26.95
N ASN A 46 -20.53 26.55 27.30
CA ASN A 46 -20.75 25.33 26.52
C ASN A 46 -21.24 24.12 27.35
N ASN A 47 -21.76 24.34 28.57
CA ASN A 47 -22.39 23.29 29.37
C ASN A 47 -23.67 22.76 28.68
N ARG A 48 -24.14 21.56 29.01
CA ARG A 48 -25.23 20.87 28.28
C ARG A 48 -26.66 21.24 28.74
N SER A 49 -26.84 22.29 29.54
CA SER A 49 -28.17 22.74 29.98
C SER A 49 -28.93 23.48 28.87
N SER A 50 -30.26 23.47 28.87
CA SER A 50 -31.10 24.07 27.81
C SER A 50 -30.89 25.58 27.59
N SER A 51 -30.42 26.32 28.59
CA SER A 51 -30.01 27.73 28.49
C SER A 51 -28.66 27.96 27.80
N SER A 52 -27.91 26.91 27.49
CA SER A 52 -26.54 27.01 26.99
C SER A 52 -26.42 27.24 25.49
N HIS A 53 -27.44 26.92 24.69
CA HIS A 53 -27.34 27.06 23.24
C HIS A 53 -27.18 28.53 22.81
N ALA A 54 -27.88 29.45 23.46
CA ALA A 54 -27.76 30.89 23.20
C ALA A 54 -26.39 31.43 23.66
N LEU A 55 -25.90 31.00 24.82
CA LEU A 55 -24.58 31.39 25.35
C LEU A 55 -23.42 30.78 24.54
N SER A 56 -23.57 29.55 24.06
CA SER A 56 -22.61 28.90 23.18
C SER A 56 -22.57 29.57 21.82
N SER A 57 -23.74 29.93 21.27
CA SER A 57 -23.83 30.67 20.01
C SER A 57 -23.22 32.07 20.14
N LEU A 58 -23.44 32.74 21.28
CA LEU A 58 -22.80 34.00 21.64
C LEU A 58 -21.28 33.85 21.69
N ALA A 59 -20.77 32.85 22.42
CA ALA A 59 -19.33 32.62 22.59
C ALA A 59 -18.61 32.28 21.28
N ASN A 60 -19.31 31.69 20.31
CA ASN A 60 -18.78 31.38 18.98
C ASN A 60 -18.99 32.52 17.96
N SER A 61 -19.68 33.60 18.33
CA SER A 61 -19.89 34.76 17.46
C SER A 61 -18.58 35.54 17.27
N SER A 62 -18.35 36.05 16.06
CA SER A 62 -17.22 36.95 15.77
C SER A 62 -17.27 38.25 16.56
N LYS A 63 -18.45 38.66 17.01
CA LYS A 63 -18.67 39.89 17.81
C LYS A 63 -18.35 39.72 19.30
N PHE A 64 -18.20 38.48 19.78
CA PHE A 64 -17.86 38.21 21.17
C PHE A 64 -16.36 37.92 21.27
N ASN A 65 -15.62 38.84 21.90
CA ASN A 65 -14.19 38.70 22.12
C ASN A 65 -13.89 38.81 23.60
N LEU A 66 -13.57 37.67 24.22
CA LEU A 66 -13.16 37.60 25.61
C LEU A 66 -11.72 37.11 25.64
N GLU A 67 -10.86 37.89 26.29
CA GLU A 67 -9.43 37.67 26.35
C GLU A 67 -8.99 37.47 27.80
N TRP A 68 -7.95 36.68 27.99
CA TRP A 68 -7.26 36.54 29.27
C TRP A 68 -5.77 36.76 29.01
N ASN A 69 -5.19 37.75 29.69
CA ASN A 69 -3.80 38.17 29.46
C ASN A 69 -3.46 38.39 27.97
N GLY A 70 -4.36 39.07 27.24
CA GLY A 70 -4.21 39.37 25.81
C GLY A 70 -4.36 38.16 24.87
N LYS A 71 -4.76 36.98 25.39
CA LYS A 71 -5.05 35.79 24.58
C LYS A 71 -6.56 35.51 24.56
N LYS A 72 -7.12 35.43 23.35
CA LYS A 72 -8.54 35.07 23.16
C LYS A 72 -8.86 33.70 23.75
N LEU A 73 -9.87 33.64 24.60
CA LEU A 73 -10.37 32.39 25.19
C LEU A 73 -11.11 31.56 24.14
N LYS A 74 -10.89 30.25 24.17
CA LYS A 74 -11.48 29.30 23.22
C LYS A 74 -11.92 28.04 23.94
N SER A 75 -13.04 27.46 23.49
CA SER A 75 -13.52 26.16 23.97
C SER A 75 -12.95 25.00 23.17
N HIS A 76 -12.61 25.23 21.90
CA HIS A 76 -12.11 24.23 20.96
C HIS A 76 -10.72 24.62 20.46
N PHE A 77 -9.87 23.61 20.35
CA PHE A 77 -8.49 23.72 19.94
C PHE A 77 -8.31 22.80 18.75
N THR A 78 -7.63 23.32 17.74
CA THR A 78 -7.08 22.51 16.65
C THR A 78 -5.58 22.66 16.77
N PHE A 79 -4.91 21.56 17.03
CA PHE A 79 -3.46 21.49 17.09
C PHE A 79 -2.98 20.68 15.90
N GLU A 80 -2.19 21.31 15.04
CA GLU A 80 -1.66 20.62 13.89
C GLU A 80 -0.30 20.03 14.23
N GLY A 81 -0.04 18.78 13.82
CA GLY A 81 1.24 18.12 14.12
C GLY A 81 2.45 18.85 13.55
N LYS A 82 2.23 19.73 12.55
CA LYS A 82 3.25 20.61 11.95
C LYS A 82 3.61 21.82 12.81
N ASP A 83 2.79 22.15 13.82
CA ASP A 83 3.02 23.27 14.74
C ASP A 83 4.13 22.95 15.77
N VAL A 84 4.56 21.69 15.79
CA VAL A 84 5.65 21.12 16.60
C VAL A 84 6.57 20.29 15.70
N GLY A 85 7.80 20.03 16.13
CA GLY A 85 8.80 19.31 15.34
C GLY A 85 8.40 17.87 14.97
N GLY A 86 9.17 17.29 14.04
CA GLY A 86 8.80 16.05 13.34
C GLY A 86 8.74 14.76 14.17
N THR A 87 9.03 14.80 15.48
CA THR A 87 8.95 13.62 16.35
C THR A 87 7.67 13.55 17.18
N PHE A 88 6.89 14.63 17.21
CA PHE A 88 5.68 14.72 18.01
C PHE A 88 4.58 13.78 17.50
N ARG A 89 4.01 12.98 18.40
CA ARG A 89 2.84 12.14 18.15
C ARG A 89 1.92 12.20 19.35
N MET A 90 0.63 12.23 19.10
CA MET A 90 -0.37 12.06 20.15
C MET A 90 -1.16 10.77 19.91
N VAL A 91 -1.68 10.17 20.97
CA VAL A 91 -2.55 8.99 20.90
C VAL A 91 -3.75 9.24 21.78
N LYS A 92 -4.95 9.06 21.22
CA LYS A 92 -6.20 9.24 21.95
C LYS A 92 -6.67 7.90 22.50
N PHE A 93 -7.10 7.91 23.76
CA PHE A 93 -7.71 6.78 24.43
C PHE A 93 -9.11 7.16 24.87
N GLU A 94 -10.05 6.23 24.65
CA GLU A 94 -11.44 6.37 25.07
C GLU A 94 -11.93 5.03 25.63
N ARG A 95 -12.88 5.09 26.57
CA ARG A 95 -13.55 3.89 27.06
C ARG A 95 -14.58 3.44 26.01
N ASN A 96 -14.55 2.16 25.66
CA ASN A 96 -15.55 1.61 24.75
C ASN A 96 -16.93 1.69 25.42
N ARG A 97 -17.88 2.36 24.74
CA ARG A 97 -19.27 2.55 25.20
C ARG A 97 -19.98 1.24 25.59
N PHE A 98 -19.59 0.12 25.00
CA PHE A 98 -20.27 -1.16 25.18
C PHE A 98 -19.49 -2.18 26.03
N GLY A 99 -18.23 -1.93 26.36
CA GLY A 99 -17.33 -3.01 26.79
C GLY A 99 -16.50 -2.76 28.03
N GLY A 100 -16.63 -1.59 28.68
CA GLY A 100 -15.82 -1.22 29.86
C GLY A 100 -14.31 -1.05 29.60
N ARG A 101 -13.78 -1.65 28.53
CA ARG A 101 -12.37 -1.66 28.12
C ARG A 101 -11.95 -0.35 27.44
N ALA A 102 -10.72 0.06 27.69
CA ALA A 102 -10.11 1.22 27.05
C ALA A 102 -9.57 0.85 25.66
N GLN A 103 -9.93 1.64 24.65
CA GLN A 103 -9.41 1.52 23.30
C GLN A 103 -8.48 2.69 22.99
N SER A 104 -7.39 2.37 22.29
CA SER A 104 -6.51 3.37 21.70
C SER A 104 -7.01 3.64 20.29
N LEU A 105 -7.48 4.85 20.04
CA LEU A 105 -7.71 5.36 18.70
C LEU A 105 -6.36 5.88 18.23
N SER A 106 -5.65 5.08 17.41
CA SER A 106 -4.49 5.59 16.69
C SER A 106 -4.99 6.71 15.79
N ALA A 107 -4.64 7.95 16.07
CA ALA A 107 -4.72 8.94 15.02
C ALA A 107 -3.46 8.81 14.18
N ASP A 108 -3.67 8.97 12.88
CA ASP A 108 -2.63 8.98 11.88
C ASP A 108 -1.55 10.02 12.19
N HIS A 109 -0.37 9.78 11.62
CA HIS A 109 0.77 10.68 11.67
C HIS A 109 0.52 12.02 10.94
N SER A 110 -0.72 12.26 10.47
CA SER A 110 -1.16 13.42 9.68
C SER A 110 -2.00 14.44 10.47
N GLY A 111 -1.68 14.60 11.76
CA GLY A 111 -1.43 15.95 12.27
C GLY A 111 -2.60 16.93 12.36
N ASN A 112 -3.83 16.53 12.68
CA ASN A 112 -4.91 17.46 13.03
C ASN A 112 -5.70 17.00 14.26
N TRP A 113 -5.28 17.49 15.43
CA TRP A 113 -5.86 17.12 16.71
C TRP A 113 -6.89 18.14 17.16
N LYS A 114 -8.14 17.70 17.24
CA LYS A 114 -9.23 18.51 17.79
C LYS A 114 -9.52 18.08 19.21
N PHE A 115 -9.34 18.99 20.15
CA PHE A 115 -9.72 18.78 21.55
C PHE A 115 -10.49 19.98 22.06
N ARG A 116 -11.29 19.71 23.10
CA ARG A 116 -12.12 20.70 23.76
C ARG A 116 -11.53 20.91 25.15
N ALA A 117 -11.43 22.16 25.61
CA ALA A 117 -11.10 22.43 27.00
C ALA A 117 -12.18 21.79 27.88
N SER A 118 -11.82 20.75 28.61
CA SER A 118 -12.73 20.03 29.50
C SER A 118 -11.96 19.41 30.66
N THR A 119 -12.57 19.45 31.84
CA THR A 119 -12.06 18.77 33.04
C THR A 119 -12.12 17.24 32.90
N GLU A 120 -12.94 16.75 31.96
CA GLU A 120 -13.05 15.35 31.54
C GLU A 120 -11.92 14.90 30.61
N SER A 121 -11.10 15.83 30.10
CA SER A 121 -9.95 15.53 29.26
C SER A 121 -8.68 15.46 30.10
N LYS A 122 -7.93 14.37 29.99
CA LYS A 122 -6.65 14.19 30.68
C LYS A 122 -5.50 14.02 29.69
N PHE A 123 -4.36 14.61 30.00
CA PHE A 123 -3.17 14.60 29.16
C PHE A 123 -2.00 13.96 29.91
N PHE A 124 -1.36 13.00 29.25
CA PHE A 124 -0.19 12.28 29.73
C PHE A 124 0.97 12.47 28.76
N PHE A 125 2.20 12.38 29.26
CA PHE A 125 3.40 12.35 28.41
C PHE A 125 4.14 11.02 28.57
N ASP A 126 4.60 10.45 27.46
CA ASP A 126 5.25 9.15 27.41
C ASP A 126 6.72 9.21 27.84
N ASP A 127 6.96 9.05 29.14
CA ASP A 127 8.29 9.08 29.75
C ASP A 127 8.97 7.70 29.86
N ILE A 128 8.25 6.61 29.53
CA ILE A 128 8.73 5.24 29.70
C ILE A 128 8.83 4.44 28.40
N GLY A 129 8.27 4.97 27.30
CA GLY A 129 8.20 4.32 26.00
C GLY A 129 7.38 3.01 26.06
N ARG A 130 8.07 1.89 26.32
CA ARG A 130 7.44 0.58 26.32
C ARG A 130 6.54 0.40 27.54
N GLY A 131 5.26 0.12 27.28
CA GLY A 131 4.27 -0.16 28.32
C GLY A 131 3.40 1.04 28.72
N ALA A 132 3.66 2.24 28.16
CA ALA A 132 2.86 3.43 28.42
C ALA A 132 1.37 3.23 28.08
N HIS A 133 1.09 2.64 26.92
CA HIS A 133 -0.27 2.33 26.48
C HIS A 133 -1.01 1.42 27.46
N SER A 134 -0.33 0.40 28.00
CA SER A 134 -0.94 -0.55 28.93
C SER A 134 -1.27 0.10 30.27
N ARG A 135 -0.42 1.01 30.76
CA ARG A 135 -0.69 1.75 32.01
C ARG A 135 -1.87 2.70 31.86
N ILE A 136 -1.96 3.44 30.75
CA ILE A 136 -3.08 4.33 30.49
C ILE A 136 -4.39 3.55 30.36
N LYS A 137 -4.40 2.44 29.61
CA LYS A 137 -5.58 1.59 29.50
C LYS A 137 -6.03 1.06 30.86
N ASN A 138 -5.09 0.54 31.65
CA ASN A 138 -5.39 0.06 33.00
C ASN A 138 -5.93 1.18 33.89
N TRP A 139 -5.34 2.37 33.87
CA TRP A 139 -5.80 3.52 34.64
C TRP A 139 -7.23 3.96 34.25
N ILE A 140 -7.56 3.94 32.95
CA ILE A 140 -8.92 4.21 32.46
C ILE A 140 -9.90 3.13 32.92
N GLU A 141 -9.48 1.86 32.89
CA GLU A 141 -10.32 0.70 33.22
C GLU A 141 -10.53 0.51 34.72
N SER A 142 -9.53 0.86 35.55
CA SER A 142 -9.55 0.69 37.01
C SER A 142 -10.06 1.93 37.75
N GLY A 143 -10.18 3.07 37.08
CA GLY A 143 -10.60 4.33 37.69
C GLY A 143 -12.11 4.43 37.83
N ASP A 144 -12.56 5.10 38.90
CA ASP A 144 -13.96 5.51 39.11
C ASP A 144 -14.28 6.74 38.24
N LEU A 145 -14.35 6.50 36.94
CA LEU A 145 -14.33 7.54 35.91
C LEU A 145 -15.64 7.58 35.13
N ASP A 146 -16.76 7.74 35.82
CA ASP A 146 -18.04 8.14 35.19
C ASP A 146 -17.95 9.51 34.48
N LYS A 147 -16.88 10.27 34.73
CA LYS A 147 -16.67 11.63 34.21
C LYS A 147 -15.52 11.80 33.22
N VAL A 148 -14.53 10.89 33.14
CA VAL A 148 -13.39 11.08 32.21
C VAL A 148 -13.71 10.40 30.88
N THR A 149 -13.99 11.22 29.88
CA THR A 149 -14.44 10.75 28.57
C THR A 149 -13.29 10.60 27.57
N LYS A 150 -12.19 11.34 27.74
CA LYS A 150 -11.08 11.39 26.77
C LYS A 150 -9.71 11.49 27.45
N VAL A 151 -8.79 10.64 27.02
CA VAL A 151 -7.40 10.65 27.49
C VAL A 151 -6.46 10.80 26.30
N TYR A 152 -5.46 11.66 26.43
CA TYR A 152 -4.49 11.95 25.39
C TYR A 152 -3.09 11.60 25.89
N LEU A 153 -2.35 10.81 25.12
CA LEU A 153 -0.94 10.49 25.37
C LEU A 153 -0.07 11.24 24.36
N VAL A 154 0.73 12.16 24.83
CA VAL A 154 1.74 12.90 24.09
C VAL A 154 3.04 12.08 24.05
N LYS A 155 3.64 11.98 22.88
CA LYS A 155 4.90 11.28 22.63
C LYS A 155 5.79 12.21 21.82
N THR A 156 7.04 12.31 22.22
CA THR A 156 8.06 13.03 21.47
C THR A 156 9.42 12.45 21.88
N ASP A 157 10.36 12.47 20.95
CA ASP A 157 11.75 12.13 21.25
C ASP A 157 12.56 13.40 21.61
N ASP A 158 12.03 14.59 21.33
CA ASP A 158 12.62 15.89 21.65
C ASP A 158 11.84 16.59 22.80
N PRO A 159 12.49 16.89 23.95
CA PRO A 159 11.89 17.68 25.03
C PRO A 159 11.37 19.05 24.59
N LYS A 160 11.99 19.69 23.58
CA LYS A 160 11.56 21.01 23.09
C LYS A 160 10.16 20.95 22.47
N ASP A 161 9.82 19.86 21.78
CA ASP A 161 8.49 19.66 21.21
C ASP A 161 7.42 19.52 22.32
N LEU A 162 7.80 18.97 23.48
CA LEU A 162 6.92 18.88 24.64
C LEU A 162 6.66 20.27 25.24
N ASP A 163 7.70 21.10 25.39
CA ASP A 163 7.58 22.46 25.90
C ASP A 163 6.75 23.35 24.96
N LEU A 164 6.95 23.23 23.65
CA LEU A 164 6.13 23.90 22.64
C LEU A 164 4.66 23.49 22.75
N PHE A 165 4.39 22.20 22.94
CA PHE A 165 3.03 21.72 23.17
C PHE A 165 2.43 22.28 24.46
N ILE A 166 3.16 22.27 25.58
CA ILE A 166 2.70 22.84 26.86
C ILE A 166 2.40 24.33 26.69
N GLY A 167 3.29 25.09 26.05
CA GLY A 167 3.11 26.53 25.79
C GLY A 167 1.93 26.82 24.85
N PHE A 168 1.75 26.02 23.79
CA PHE A 168 0.58 26.11 22.91
C PHE A 168 -0.73 25.91 23.67
N MET A 169 -0.74 24.92 24.58
CA MET A 169 -1.89 24.59 25.40
C MET A 169 -2.13 25.60 26.54
N GLY A 170 -1.20 26.53 26.75
CA GLY A 170 -1.21 27.51 27.84
C GLY A 170 -1.00 26.88 29.20
N ASP A 171 0.14 26.20 29.33
CA ASP A 171 0.67 25.64 30.57
C ASP A 171 -0.22 24.53 31.15
N ILE A 172 -0.70 23.65 30.28
CA ILE A 172 -1.51 22.51 30.68
C ILE A 172 -0.71 21.56 31.60
N LYS A 173 -1.39 21.06 32.62
CA LYS A 173 -0.84 20.02 33.49
C LYS A 173 -0.74 18.68 32.75
N LEU A 174 0.49 18.29 32.40
CA LEU A 174 0.80 16.94 31.91
C LEU A 174 1.19 16.02 33.06
N THR A 175 0.69 14.78 33.02
CA THR A 175 1.04 13.75 34.00
C THR A 175 1.97 12.72 33.35
N ALA A 176 3.08 12.38 34.02
CA ALA A 176 4.00 11.36 33.52
C ALA A 176 3.31 9.98 33.52
N VAL A 177 3.52 9.16 32.50
CA VAL A 177 2.91 7.81 32.45
C VAL A 177 3.54 6.88 33.48
N SER A 178 4.78 7.11 33.90
CA SER A 178 5.42 6.36 34.98
C SER A 178 4.69 6.46 36.33
N THR A 179 3.94 7.52 36.59
CA THR A 179 3.19 7.72 37.84
C THR A 179 1.90 6.91 37.87
N LEU A 180 1.45 6.38 36.73
CA LEU A 180 0.26 5.55 36.65
C LEU A 180 0.52 4.14 37.20
N PRO A 181 -0.49 3.50 37.83
CA PRO A 181 -0.35 2.14 38.35
C PRO A 181 0.00 1.18 37.22
N LYS A 182 0.97 0.28 37.49
CA LYS A 182 1.27 -0.81 36.56
C LYS A 182 0.06 -1.74 36.50
N PRO A 183 -0.36 -2.19 35.30
CA PRO A 183 -1.38 -3.23 35.22
C PRO A 183 -0.88 -4.46 35.99
N VAL A 184 -1.72 -4.95 36.90
CA VAL A 184 -1.48 -6.27 37.49
C VAL A 184 -1.50 -7.24 36.32
N ARG A 185 -0.36 -7.90 36.08
CA ARG A 185 -0.35 -9.02 35.15
C ARG A 185 -1.28 -10.05 35.76
N GLN A 186 -2.50 -10.15 35.25
CA GLN A 186 -3.21 -11.40 35.35
C GLN A 186 -2.28 -12.39 34.68
N SER A 187 -1.58 -13.19 35.48
CA SER A 187 -1.11 -14.46 34.98
C SER A 187 -2.40 -15.09 34.50
N THR A 188 -2.63 -15.09 33.19
CA THR A 188 -3.42 -16.16 32.60
C THR A 188 -2.75 -17.40 33.15
N ALA A 189 -3.36 -17.98 34.18
CA ALA A 189 -3.09 -19.34 34.57
C ALA A 189 -3.31 -20.07 33.26
N SER A 190 -2.20 -20.35 32.58
CA SER A 190 -2.18 -21.28 31.48
C SER A 190 -2.67 -22.54 32.16
N ASN A 191 -3.97 -22.83 32.07
CA ASN A 191 -4.53 -24.09 32.51
C ASN A 191 -3.58 -25.13 31.94
N GLY A 192 -2.85 -25.77 32.84
CA GLY A 192 -1.67 -26.56 32.58
C GLY A 192 -2.02 -27.87 31.90
N ASN A 193 -2.68 -27.80 30.75
CA ASN A 193 -2.55 -28.86 29.79
C ASN A 193 -1.12 -28.77 29.27
N ASN A 194 -0.31 -29.73 29.69
CA ASN A 194 1.00 -30.14 29.17
C ASN A 194 0.94 -30.49 27.66
N HIS A 195 0.27 -29.67 26.85
CA HIS A 195 0.49 -29.66 25.42
C HIS A 195 1.72 -28.80 25.21
N SER A 196 2.88 -29.46 25.21
CA SER A 196 4.08 -28.95 24.54
C SER A 196 3.62 -28.17 23.31
N PRO A 197 3.94 -26.86 23.16
CA PRO A 197 3.34 -26.02 22.15
C PRO A 197 3.50 -26.71 20.80
N GLN A 198 2.43 -27.36 20.34
CA GLN A 198 2.47 -28.11 19.10
C GLN A 198 2.78 -27.06 18.05
N CYS A 199 3.92 -27.21 17.40
CA CYS A 199 4.33 -26.31 16.34
C CYS A 199 3.25 -26.39 15.27
N LYS A 200 2.38 -25.38 15.23
CA LYS A 200 1.29 -25.32 14.26
C LYS A 200 1.92 -25.08 12.89
N VAL A 201 1.76 -26.07 12.03
CA VAL A 201 2.04 -25.99 10.60
C VAL A 201 0.70 -25.74 9.92
N TRP A 202 0.68 -24.79 9.00
CA TRP A 202 -0.49 -24.51 8.17
C TRP A 202 -0.22 -25.04 6.76
N VAL A 203 -1.24 -25.49 6.03
CA VAL A 203 -1.13 -25.83 4.61
C VAL A 203 -1.91 -24.81 3.83
N TRP A 204 -1.39 -24.42 2.67
CA TRP A 204 -2.02 -23.47 1.78
C TRP A 204 -2.98 -24.19 0.83
N ASP A 205 -4.25 -23.79 0.82
CA ASP A 205 -5.35 -24.48 0.12
C ASP A 205 -5.78 -23.81 -1.19
N TYR A 206 -4.99 -22.87 -1.71
CA TYR A 206 -5.19 -22.17 -3.00
C TYR A 206 -6.45 -21.30 -3.17
N GLU A 207 -7.52 -21.53 -2.42
CA GLU A 207 -8.84 -20.90 -2.61
C GLU A 207 -9.19 -19.91 -1.48
N GLY A 208 -9.48 -18.64 -1.85
CA GLY A 208 -10.10 -17.64 -0.96
C GLY A 208 -9.26 -16.40 -0.61
N ASN A 209 -9.72 -15.66 0.40
CA ASN A 209 -9.00 -14.52 0.97
C ASN A 209 -7.83 -14.99 1.86
N ALA A 210 -6.78 -14.18 2.03
CA ALA A 210 -5.52 -14.58 2.70
C ALA A 210 -5.62 -15.28 4.07
N LYS A 211 -6.72 -15.15 4.82
CA LYS A 211 -6.95 -15.88 6.09
C LYS A 211 -7.60 -17.25 5.88
N GLU A 212 -8.42 -17.40 4.85
CA GLU A 212 -9.16 -18.62 4.50
C GLU A 212 -8.28 -19.62 3.77
N ASN A 213 -7.20 -19.15 3.11
CA ASN A 213 -6.31 -20.00 2.32
C ASN A 213 -5.39 -20.89 3.17
N TRP A 214 -5.50 -20.87 4.50
CA TRP A 214 -4.62 -21.61 5.40
C TRP A 214 -5.41 -22.55 6.29
N SER A 215 -5.30 -23.86 6.06
CA SER A 215 -5.82 -24.87 6.98
C SER A 215 -4.76 -25.34 7.97
N GLN A 216 -5.19 -25.74 9.17
CA GLN A 216 -4.27 -26.33 10.14
C GLN A 216 -3.87 -27.74 9.68
N SER A 217 -2.57 -27.97 9.55
CA SER A 217 -2.02 -29.25 9.13
C SER A 217 -1.69 -30.15 10.32
N LYS A 218 -1.81 -31.47 10.12
CA LYS A 218 -1.25 -32.50 11.01
C LYS A 218 0.23 -32.76 10.75
N HIS A 219 0.81 -32.10 9.74
CA HIS A 219 2.20 -32.29 9.33
C HIS A 219 3.18 -31.88 10.44
N LYS A 220 4.17 -32.73 10.70
CA LYS A 220 5.15 -32.51 11.78
C LYS A 220 6.40 -31.85 11.22
N LEU A 221 7.05 -30.99 12.02
CA LEU A 221 8.32 -30.35 11.64
C LEU A 221 9.46 -31.35 11.29
N ARG A 222 9.37 -32.62 11.68
CA ARG A 222 10.37 -33.63 11.28
C ARG A 222 10.19 -34.13 9.84
N GLY A 223 9.02 -33.92 9.24
CA GLY A 223 8.66 -34.42 7.91
C GLY A 223 9.34 -33.67 6.76
N GLY A 224 9.75 -32.42 6.97
CA GLY A 224 10.28 -31.57 5.89
C GLY A 224 9.19 -30.99 4.98
N GLY A 225 9.57 -30.23 3.98
CA GLY A 225 8.65 -29.64 3.00
C GLY A 225 9.08 -28.26 2.53
N ILE A 226 8.28 -27.68 1.64
CA ILE A 226 8.47 -26.31 1.18
C ILE A 226 7.64 -25.39 2.05
N TYR A 227 8.27 -24.36 2.63
CA TYR A 227 7.58 -23.49 3.58
C TYR A 227 7.69 -22.01 3.25
N VAL A 228 6.74 -21.25 3.80
CA VAL A 228 6.75 -19.80 3.86
C VAL A 228 6.60 -19.32 5.31
N THR A 229 7.11 -18.13 5.61
CA THR A 229 6.95 -17.55 6.94
C THR A 229 5.65 -16.75 7.03
N LEU A 230 4.83 -17.02 8.04
CA LEU A 230 3.54 -16.39 8.26
C LEU A 230 3.55 -15.42 9.44
N ARG A 231 3.00 -14.22 9.23
CA ARG A 231 2.64 -13.29 10.30
C ARG A 231 1.19 -12.83 10.12
N ARG A 232 0.33 -13.26 11.05
CA ARG A 232 -1.13 -13.01 10.98
C ARG A 232 -1.74 -13.48 9.64
N PHE A 233 -1.39 -14.69 9.21
CA PHE A 233 -1.81 -15.31 7.94
C PHE A 233 -1.38 -14.56 6.67
N LYS A 234 -0.46 -13.59 6.79
CA LYS A 234 0.21 -12.98 5.65
C LYS A 234 1.61 -13.58 5.50
N VAL A 235 2.01 -13.83 4.26
CA VAL A 235 3.35 -14.36 3.94
C VAL A 235 4.37 -13.24 4.02
N LEU A 236 5.50 -13.53 4.64
CA LEU A 236 6.65 -12.64 4.73
C LEU A 236 7.74 -13.09 3.75
N LYS A 237 8.28 -12.14 2.98
CA LYS A 237 9.54 -12.32 2.24
C LYS A 237 10.73 -12.32 3.20
N ALA A 238 11.89 -12.76 2.70
CA ALA A 238 13.17 -12.40 3.30
C ALA A 238 13.24 -10.86 3.47
N GLY A 239 13.62 -10.40 4.67
CA GLY A 239 13.59 -8.96 5.02
C GLY A 239 12.27 -8.45 5.62
N GLY A 240 11.22 -9.29 5.70
CA GLY A 240 10.01 -9.00 6.47
C GLY A 240 8.92 -8.18 5.77
N THR A 241 9.08 -7.92 4.46
CA THR A 241 8.01 -7.35 3.63
C THR A 241 6.91 -8.39 3.37
N MET A 242 5.70 -7.94 3.10
CA MET A 242 4.57 -8.83 2.82
C MET A 242 4.61 -9.30 1.37
N MET A 243 4.34 -10.58 1.14
CA MET A 243 4.21 -11.20 -0.18
C MET A 243 2.75 -11.56 -0.44
N ASP A 244 2.26 -11.29 -1.66
CA ASP A 244 1.06 -11.92 -2.18
C ASP A 244 1.41 -13.30 -2.73
N LEU A 245 1.24 -14.33 -1.89
CA LEU A 245 1.58 -15.70 -2.26
C LEU A 245 0.73 -16.23 -3.43
N SER A 246 -0.53 -15.83 -3.54
CA SER A 246 -1.42 -16.35 -4.59
C SER A 246 -0.96 -15.92 -5.97
N HIS A 247 -0.65 -14.63 -6.12
CA HIS A 247 -0.08 -14.10 -7.37
C HIS A 247 1.29 -14.73 -7.65
N GLN A 248 2.16 -14.74 -6.65
CA GLN A 248 3.53 -15.21 -6.81
C GLN A 248 3.60 -16.70 -7.18
N TYR A 249 2.80 -17.53 -6.52
CA TYR A 249 2.77 -18.95 -6.79
C TYR A 249 2.27 -19.27 -8.20
N ARG A 250 1.27 -18.53 -8.70
CA ARG A 250 0.79 -18.67 -10.08
C ARG A 250 1.92 -18.41 -11.09
N LEU A 251 2.74 -17.39 -10.86
CA LEU A 251 3.91 -17.12 -11.71
C LEU A 251 4.93 -18.27 -11.63
N TYR A 252 5.18 -18.81 -10.44
CA TYR A 252 6.09 -19.94 -10.28
C TYR A 252 5.59 -21.20 -11.01
N GLN A 253 4.28 -21.47 -10.99
CA GLN A 253 3.67 -22.57 -11.74
C GLN A 253 3.75 -22.35 -13.26
N GLN A 254 3.41 -21.15 -13.73
CA GLN A 254 3.48 -20.79 -15.15
C GLN A 254 4.91 -20.89 -15.70
N ALA A 255 5.91 -20.59 -14.86
CA ALA A 255 7.32 -20.77 -15.19
C ALA A 255 7.82 -22.22 -15.04
N GLY A 256 6.96 -23.18 -14.65
CA GLY A 256 7.34 -24.57 -14.44
C GLY A 256 8.33 -24.78 -13.28
N LEU A 257 8.41 -23.84 -12.33
CA LEU A 257 9.37 -23.86 -11.22
C LEU A 257 8.82 -24.57 -9.99
N ILE A 258 7.51 -24.87 -9.97
CA ILE A 258 6.85 -25.61 -8.90
C ILE A 258 5.60 -26.31 -9.44
N ASP A 259 5.40 -27.57 -9.07
CA ASP A 259 4.23 -28.34 -9.47
C ASP A 259 2.98 -27.88 -8.72
N ALA A 260 1.83 -27.86 -9.39
CA ALA A 260 0.55 -27.49 -8.77
C ALA A 260 0.17 -28.33 -7.55
N SER A 261 0.59 -29.59 -7.51
CA SER A 261 0.35 -30.52 -6.40
C SER A 261 1.29 -30.32 -5.21
N THR A 262 2.28 -29.43 -5.32
CA THR A 262 3.28 -29.22 -4.27
C THR A 262 2.65 -28.53 -3.06
N PRO A 263 2.63 -29.16 -1.87
CA PRO A 263 2.06 -28.53 -0.69
C PRO A 263 2.98 -27.43 -0.16
N ILE A 264 2.42 -26.23 0.04
CA ILE A 264 3.12 -25.10 0.67
C ILE A 264 2.72 -25.00 2.14
N TYR A 265 3.72 -25.05 3.02
CA TYR A 265 3.49 -25.00 4.45
C TYR A 265 3.74 -23.61 5.04
N GLY A 266 2.79 -23.12 5.82
CA GLY A 266 2.91 -21.86 6.55
C GLY A 266 3.47 -22.05 7.95
N LEU A 267 4.59 -21.41 8.26
CA LEU A 267 5.24 -21.47 9.57
C LEU A 267 5.26 -20.10 10.26
N GLN A 268 4.91 -20.05 11.55
CA GLN A 268 5.13 -18.84 12.35
C GLN A 268 6.63 -18.54 12.46
N PRO A 269 7.07 -17.27 12.69
CA PRO A 269 8.49 -16.90 12.63
C PRO A 269 9.38 -17.70 13.59
N ARG A 270 8.86 -18.02 14.79
CA ARG A 270 9.55 -18.88 15.76
C ARG A 270 9.81 -20.30 15.25
N ASN A 271 8.89 -20.86 14.47
CA ASN A 271 8.99 -22.21 13.91
C ASN A 271 9.86 -22.20 12.65
N ALA A 272 9.73 -21.18 11.81
CA ALA A 272 10.60 -20.95 10.65
C ALA A 272 12.07 -20.89 11.08
N LYS A 273 12.39 -20.15 12.16
CA LYS A 273 13.73 -20.12 12.74
C LYS A 273 14.19 -21.50 13.23
N ALA A 274 13.30 -22.30 13.81
CA ALA A 274 13.64 -23.63 14.32
C ALA A 274 13.88 -24.68 13.22
N VAL A 275 13.38 -24.45 12.00
CA VAL A 275 13.60 -25.34 10.84
C VAL A 275 14.61 -24.80 9.84
N ALA A 276 15.13 -23.60 10.02
CA ALA A 276 16.07 -22.97 9.10
C ALA A 276 17.33 -23.83 8.87
N ASP A 277 17.82 -24.49 9.93
CA ASP A 277 18.99 -25.37 9.87
C ASP A 277 18.63 -26.83 9.52
N ASN A 278 17.35 -27.14 9.29
CA ASN A 278 16.91 -28.49 8.94
C ASN A 278 16.87 -28.63 7.41
N PRO A 279 17.76 -29.43 6.80
CA PRO A 279 17.85 -29.55 5.34
C PRO A 279 16.60 -30.14 4.68
N LYS A 280 15.69 -30.75 5.46
CA LYS A 280 14.41 -31.25 4.94
C LYS A 280 13.39 -30.13 4.69
N TRP A 281 13.59 -28.95 5.29
CA TRP A 281 12.74 -27.79 5.08
C TRP A 281 13.44 -26.80 4.17
N ILE A 282 12.77 -26.44 3.07
CA ILE A 282 13.30 -25.49 2.10
C ILE A 282 12.33 -24.32 2.04
N ASN A 283 12.84 -23.09 2.15
CA ASN A 283 12.01 -21.92 1.95
C ASN A 283 11.52 -21.90 0.50
N LEU A 284 10.27 -21.49 0.26
CA LEU A 284 9.70 -21.42 -1.09
C LEU A 284 10.58 -20.61 -2.06
N GLU A 285 11.07 -19.45 -1.67
CA GLU A 285 11.93 -18.63 -2.55
C GLU A 285 13.26 -19.33 -2.85
N ASP A 286 13.84 -20.06 -1.89
CA ASP A 286 15.07 -20.83 -2.09
C ASP A 286 14.84 -22.04 -3.01
N HIS A 287 13.71 -22.72 -2.86
CA HIS A 287 13.29 -23.81 -3.75
C HIS A 287 13.17 -23.30 -5.19
N VAL A 288 12.40 -22.23 -5.39
CA VAL A 288 12.17 -21.62 -6.71
C VAL A 288 13.47 -21.09 -7.30
N ARG A 289 14.32 -20.43 -6.51
CA ARG A 289 15.65 -19.98 -6.95
C ARG A 289 16.53 -21.13 -7.43
N THR A 290 16.44 -22.29 -6.78
CA THR A 290 17.19 -23.48 -7.16
C THR A 290 16.71 -24.05 -8.48
N GLN A 291 15.39 -24.19 -8.67
CA GLN A 291 14.80 -24.64 -9.94
C GLN A 291 15.11 -23.64 -11.07
N LEU A 292 14.94 -22.35 -10.79
CA LEU A 292 15.20 -21.29 -11.76
C LEU A 292 16.66 -21.28 -12.20
N LYS A 293 17.63 -21.49 -11.31
CA LYS A 293 19.05 -21.61 -11.69
C LYS A 293 19.32 -22.75 -12.66
N SER A 294 18.55 -23.84 -12.59
CA SER A 294 18.65 -24.94 -13.55
C SER A 294 18.13 -24.49 -14.92
N VAL A 295 16.95 -23.87 -14.95
CA VAL A 295 16.34 -23.31 -16.17
C VAL A 295 17.27 -22.28 -16.83
N LEU A 296 17.81 -21.33 -16.05
CA LEU A 296 18.68 -20.27 -16.54
C LEU A 296 20.04 -20.76 -17.09
N LYS A 297 20.43 -22.00 -16.81
CA LYS A 297 21.65 -22.63 -17.36
C LYS A 297 21.41 -23.36 -18.68
N ALA A 298 20.16 -23.48 -19.14
CA ALA A 298 19.88 -24.13 -20.40
C ALA A 298 20.58 -23.38 -21.55
N PRO A 299 21.46 -24.03 -22.35
CA PRO A 299 22.29 -23.34 -23.34
C PRO A 299 21.49 -22.51 -24.35
N ALA A 300 20.34 -23.00 -24.78
CA ALA A 300 19.48 -22.33 -25.75
C ALA A 300 18.69 -21.14 -25.15
N LEU A 301 18.56 -21.05 -23.82
CA LEU A 301 17.69 -20.03 -23.21
C LEU A 301 18.20 -18.60 -23.46
N ALA A 302 19.51 -18.40 -23.45
CA ALA A 302 20.10 -17.09 -23.69
C ALA A 302 19.68 -16.53 -25.07
N ASN A 303 19.73 -17.38 -26.10
CA ASN A 303 19.32 -17.02 -27.46
C ASN A 303 17.80 -16.81 -27.52
N LYS A 304 17.00 -17.67 -26.89
CA LYS A 304 15.54 -17.50 -26.83
C LYS A 304 15.13 -16.15 -26.23
N ILE A 305 15.80 -15.75 -25.14
CA ILE A 305 15.58 -14.44 -24.51
C ILE A 305 15.94 -13.31 -25.47
N ALA A 306 17.11 -13.40 -26.11
CA ALA A 306 17.56 -12.40 -27.07
C ALA A 306 16.61 -12.30 -28.28
N ASN A 307 16.10 -13.43 -28.78
CA ASN A 307 15.13 -13.51 -29.87
C ASN A 307 13.80 -12.84 -29.48
N ALA A 308 13.26 -13.18 -28.31
CA ALA A 308 12.01 -12.60 -27.81
C ALA A 308 12.14 -11.09 -27.55
N GLU A 309 13.28 -10.62 -27.04
CA GLU A 309 13.53 -9.19 -26.83
C GLU A 309 13.65 -8.44 -28.16
N CYS A 310 14.42 -8.97 -29.12
CA CYS A 310 14.56 -8.39 -30.46
C CYS A 310 13.20 -8.32 -31.18
N PHE A 311 12.40 -9.39 -31.13
CA PHE A 311 11.06 -9.41 -31.69
C PHE A 311 10.14 -8.36 -31.05
N ARG A 312 10.12 -8.26 -29.72
CA ARG A 312 9.29 -7.26 -29.01
C ARG A 312 9.70 -5.83 -29.36
N GLU A 313 10.99 -5.55 -29.48
CA GLU A 313 11.46 -4.22 -29.88
C GLU A 313 11.06 -3.87 -31.31
N PHE A 314 11.12 -4.85 -32.22
CA PHE A 314 10.67 -4.70 -33.59
C PHE A 314 9.15 -4.44 -33.67
N ASP A 315 8.35 -5.24 -32.96
CA ASP A 315 6.88 -5.10 -32.82
C ASP A 315 6.47 -3.72 -32.30
N LEU A 316 7.09 -3.27 -31.20
CA LEU A 316 6.75 -2.00 -30.54
C LEU A 316 6.95 -0.78 -31.44
N ARG A 317 7.78 -0.90 -32.49
CA ARG A 317 7.96 0.17 -33.48
C ARG A 317 6.85 0.21 -34.54
N GLY A 318 5.97 -0.80 -34.57
CA GLY A 318 4.88 -0.90 -35.53
C GLY A 318 5.37 -0.96 -36.98
N GLN A 319 6.61 -1.39 -37.21
CA GLN A 319 7.19 -1.53 -38.55
C GLN A 319 6.48 -2.62 -39.34
N PHE A 320 5.96 -3.61 -38.61
CA PHE A 320 5.19 -4.73 -39.12
C PHE A 320 4.01 -4.95 -38.16
N SER A 321 2.80 -5.17 -38.70
CA SER A 321 1.60 -5.33 -37.86
C SER A 321 1.56 -6.74 -37.28
N ASN A 322 1.96 -6.90 -36.02
CA ASN A 322 2.00 -8.18 -35.31
C ASN A 322 0.65 -8.89 -35.14
N ASN A 323 -0.47 -8.19 -35.34
CA ASN A 323 -1.80 -8.80 -35.33
C ASN A 323 -2.22 -9.37 -36.68
N ASP A 324 -1.36 -9.26 -37.70
CA ASP A 324 -1.65 -9.81 -39.00
C ASP A 324 -1.32 -11.30 -39.02
N SER A 325 -2.30 -12.11 -38.61
CA SER A 325 -2.19 -13.58 -38.61
C SER A 325 -1.72 -14.11 -39.96
N ARG A 326 -1.93 -13.41 -41.08
CA ARG A 326 -1.54 -13.85 -42.43
C ARG A 326 -0.02 -14.01 -42.62
N PHE A 327 0.80 -13.42 -41.75
CA PHE A 327 2.26 -13.61 -41.75
C PHE A 327 2.76 -14.56 -40.66
N THR A 328 1.88 -15.01 -39.76
CA THR A 328 2.23 -15.87 -38.61
C THR A 328 1.43 -17.16 -38.52
N THR A 329 0.40 -17.36 -39.34
CA THR A 329 -0.37 -18.61 -39.41
C THR A 329 -0.07 -19.32 -40.72
N ILE A 330 0.45 -20.56 -40.63
CA ILE A 330 0.13 -21.86 -41.30
C ILE A 330 -0.37 -21.86 -42.75
N ASP A 331 -0.47 -20.73 -43.44
CA ASP A 331 -0.72 -20.69 -44.86
C ASP A 331 0.62 -20.88 -45.56
N ASN A 332 0.74 -22.03 -46.22
CA ASN A 332 1.84 -22.40 -47.11
C ASN A 332 2.02 -21.42 -48.31
N THR A 333 1.35 -20.26 -48.29
CA THR A 333 1.44 -19.17 -49.26
C THR A 333 2.90 -18.80 -49.53
N TRP A 334 3.74 -18.77 -48.50
CA TRP A 334 5.15 -18.40 -48.60
C TRP A 334 6.07 -19.55 -49.03
N ASP A 335 5.59 -20.81 -49.05
CA ASP A 335 6.39 -21.98 -49.44
C ASP A 335 6.80 -21.93 -50.92
N ASN A 336 6.01 -21.23 -51.74
CA ASN A 336 6.25 -21.05 -53.18
C ASN A 336 7.42 -20.09 -53.49
N LEU A 337 7.95 -19.37 -52.50
CA LEU A 337 9.13 -18.53 -52.65
C LEU A 337 10.40 -19.39 -52.57
N ALA A 338 11.42 -19.03 -53.35
CA ALA A 338 12.73 -19.67 -53.28
C ALA A 338 13.37 -19.49 -51.89
N ASP A 339 14.13 -20.48 -51.42
CA ASP A 339 14.85 -20.38 -50.13
C ASP A 339 15.92 -19.27 -50.09
N THR A 340 16.33 -18.80 -51.26
CA THR A 340 17.23 -17.65 -51.43
C THR A 340 16.53 -16.31 -51.24
N SER A 341 15.20 -16.26 -51.40
CA SER A 341 14.36 -15.06 -51.29
C SER A 341 14.58 -14.35 -49.96
N LEU A 342 14.83 -13.04 -50.01
CA LEU A 342 14.99 -12.24 -48.80
C LEU A 342 13.66 -12.13 -48.04
N PHE A 343 12.54 -12.09 -48.76
CA PHE A 343 11.21 -12.07 -48.16
C PHE A 343 10.95 -13.33 -47.33
N LYS A 344 11.22 -14.51 -47.91
CA LYS A 344 11.07 -15.80 -47.20
C LYS A 344 11.94 -15.88 -45.95
N LYS A 345 13.20 -15.45 -46.05
CA LYS A 345 14.11 -15.38 -44.89
C LYS A 345 13.58 -14.49 -43.77
N PHE A 346 13.03 -13.32 -44.11
CA PHE A 346 12.41 -12.42 -43.12
C PHE A 346 11.21 -13.08 -42.43
N ILE A 347 10.27 -13.65 -43.18
CA ILE A 347 9.07 -14.29 -42.61
C ILE A 347 9.44 -15.46 -41.69
N VAL A 348 10.36 -16.33 -42.12
CA VAL A 348 10.83 -17.45 -41.30
C VAL A 348 11.49 -16.97 -40.01
N ALA A 349 12.36 -15.95 -40.08
CA ALA A 349 12.99 -15.36 -38.90
C ALA A 349 11.96 -14.72 -37.96
N TYR A 350 11.03 -13.96 -38.52
CA TYR A 350 9.97 -13.28 -37.79
C TYR A 350 9.06 -14.28 -37.06
N GLU A 351 8.59 -15.33 -37.74
CA GLU A 351 7.76 -16.38 -37.15
C GLU A 351 8.52 -17.13 -36.05
N HIS A 352 9.77 -17.52 -36.32
CA HIS A 352 10.63 -18.20 -35.34
C HIS A 352 10.76 -17.37 -34.05
N MET A 353 11.14 -16.09 -34.16
CA MET A 353 11.35 -15.22 -33.00
C MET A 353 10.04 -14.85 -32.29
N SER A 354 8.93 -14.71 -33.04
CA SER A 354 7.58 -14.53 -32.49
C SER A 354 7.17 -15.70 -31.60
N ASN A 355 7.34 -16.94 -32.10
CA ASN A 355 6.99 -18.16 -31.37
C ASN A 355 7.82 -18.32 -30.09
N GLU A 356 9.10 -17.91 -30.11
CA GLU A 356 9.93 -17.91 -28.90
C GLU A 356 9.52 -16.83 -27.88
N SER A 357 8.82 -15.78 -28.31
CA SER A 357 8.32 -14.72 -27.43
C SER A 357 7.07 -15.15 -26.62
N THR A 358 6.32 -16.15 -27.09
CA THR A 358 5.06 -16.61 -26.47
C THR A 358 5.23 -17.67 -25.37
N ASP A 359 6.37 -18.36 -25.34
CA ASP A 359 6.61 -19.55 -24.50
C ASP A 359 7.05 -19.24 -23.07
N GLY A 360 6.17 -18.72 -22.21
CA GLY A 360 6.41 -18.60 -20.74
C GLY A 360 7.67 -17.81 -20.32
N LEU A 361 8.40 -17.25 -21.29
CA LEU A 361 9.73 -16.69 -21.14
C LEU A 361 9.69 -15.34 -20.42
N SER A 362 8.65 -14.56 -20.69
CA SER A 362 8.31 -13.35 -19.94
C SER A 362 8.04 -13.64 -18.46
N VAL A 363 7.47 -14.81 -18.15
CA VAL A 363 7.24 -15.24 -16.76
C VAL A 363 8.55 -15.64 -16.09
N ILE A 364 9.40 -16.42 -16.77
CA ILE A 364 10.72 -16.84 -16.27
C ILE A 364 11.61 -15.62 -16.00
N THR A 365 11.71 -14.69 -16.96
CA THR A 365 12.53 -13.47 -16.83
C THR A 365 12.02 -12.57 -15.70
N ARG A 366 10.70 -12.39 -15.58
CA ARG A 366 10.09 -11.66 -14.46
C ARG A 366 10.42 -12.30 -13.10
N VAL A 367 10.26 -13.61 -12.97
CA VAL A 367 10.57 -14.32 -11.72
C VAL A 367 12.07 -14.21 -11.40
N ALA A 368 12.94 -14.27 -12.40
CA ALA A 368 14.38 -14.08 -12.23
C ALA A 368 14.72 -12.68 -11.70
N GLN A 369 14.13 -11.63 -12.27
CA GLN A 369 14.30 -10.25 -11.79
C GLN A 369 13.82 -10.09 -10.35
N GLU A 370 12.61 -10.59 -10.03
CA GLU A 370 12.03 -10.48 -8.70
C GLU A 370 12.86 -11.21 -7.62
N LEU A 371 13.54 -12.30 -7.98
CA LEU A 371 14.43 -13.04 -7.07
C LEU A 371 15.89 -12.56 -7.11
N GLY A 372 16.23 -11.60 -7.97
CA GLY A 372 17.59 -11.10 -8.14
C GLY A 372 18.56 -12.14 -8.72
N CYS A 373 18.09 -12.99 -9.63
CA CYS A 373 18.91 -13.92 -10.40
C CYS A 373 19.44 -13.23 -11.66
N THR A 374 20.70 -13.48 -12.02
CA THR A 374 21.28 -13.02 -13.28
C THR A 374 20.61 -13.73 -14.45
N ILE A 375 20.01 -12.96 -15.35
CA ILE A 375 19.46 -13.46 -16.61
C ILE A 375 20.63 -13.63 -17.60
N PRO A 376 20.75 -14.78 -18.29
CA PRO A 376 21.78 -14.96 -19.30
C PRO A 376 21.53 -14.02 -20.49
N THR A 377 22.60 -13.43 -21.00
CA THR A 377 22.57 -12.59 -22.19
C THR A 377 22.97 -13.43 -23.40
N GLY A 378 22.11 -13.48 -24.42
CA GLY A 378 22.42 -14.10 -25.71
C GLY A 378 22.60 -13.04 -26.81
N THR A 379 22.77 -13.54 -28.03
CA THR A 379 22.68 -12.75 -29.26
C THR A 379 21.47 -13.27 -30.03
N PRO A 380 20.59 -12.40 -30.55
CA PRO A 380 19.48 -12.86 -31.36
C PRO A 380 20.02 -13.56 -32.61
N GLU A 381 19.34 -14.63 -33.05
CA GLU A 381 19.75 -15.42 -34.21
C GLU A 381 19.58 -14.66 -35.52
N HIS A 382 18.64 -13.72 -35.55
CA HIS A 382 18.36 -12.84 -36.67
C HIS A 382 18.27 -11.38 -36.21
N ASP A 383 18.72 -10.47 -37.07
CA ASP A 383 18.51 -9.04 -36.92
C ASP A 383 17.28 -8.64 -37.75
N LEU A 384 16.11 -8.60 -37.11
CA LEU A 384 14.84 -8.28 -37.79
C LEU A 384 14.84 -6.86 -38.36
N ASP A 385 15.53 -5.91 -37.72
CA ASP A 385 15.64 -4.53 -38.22
C ASP A 385 16.45 -4.49 -39.52
N LEU A 386 17.56 -5.24 -39.60
CA LEU A 386 18.37 -5.34 -40.81
C LEU A 386 17.61 -6.05 -41.93
N LEU A 387 17.01 -7.21 -41.64
CA LEU A 387 16.22 -7.97 -42.60
C LEU A 387 15.06 -7.12 -43.16
N TRP A 388 14.38 -6.37 -42.29
CA TRP A 388 13.31 -5.46 -42.70
C TRP A 388 13.82 -4.36 -43.63
N LYS A 389 14.95 -3.71 -43.29
CA LYS A 389 15.55 -2.67 -44.15
C LYS A 389 15.95 -3.21 -45.51
N ASP A 390 16.63 -4.36 -45.54
CA ASP A 390 17.06 -4.98 -46.79
C ASP A 390 15.83 -5.40 -47.64
N LEU A 391 14.75 -5.85 -46.99
CA LEU A 391 13.49 -6.19 -47.63
C LEU A 391 12.86 -4.96 -48.30
N LEU A 392 12.79 -3.81 -47.63
CA LEU A 392 12.23 -2.58 -48.22
C LEU A 392 13.09 -2.06 -49.39
N VAL A 393 14.41 -2.25 -49.33
CA VAL A 393 15.31 -1.89 -50.45
C VAL A 393 15.10 -2.81 -51.66
N THR A 394 14.95 -4.12 -51.40
CA THR A 394 14.80 -5.13 -52.47
C THR A 394 13.40 -5.13 -53.08
N TYR A 395 12.37 -4.90 -52.25
CA TYR A 395 10.96 -4.92 -52.64
C TYR A 395 10.27 -3.57 -52.31
N PRO A 396 10.58 -2.47 -53.02
CA PRO A 396 10.06 -1.13 -52.69
C PRO A 396 8.53 -1.03 -52.69
N MET A 397 7.84 -1.83 -53.50
CA MET A 397 6.37 -1.84 -53.51
C MET A 397 5.79 -2.40 -52.21
N PHE A 398 6.55 -3.18 -51.45
CA PHE A 398 6.12 -3.71 -50.17
C PHE A 398 5.92 -2.61 -49.12
N GLU A 399 6.75 -1.56 -49.12
CA GLU A 399 6.58 -0.39 -48.25
C GLU A 399 5.23 0.31 -48.50
N PHE A 400 4.84 0.44 -49.76
CA PHE A 400 3.57 1.05 -50.12
C PHE A 400 2.37 0.20 -49.64
N LEU A 401 2.50 -1.13 -49.75
CA LEU A 401 1.49 -2.07 -49.31
C LEU A 401 1.37 -2.13 -47.78
N SER A 402 2.47 -2.00 -47.04
CA SER A 402 2.48 -1.98 -45.58
C SER A 402 2.04 -0.64 -44.99
N ALA A 403 2.35 0.49 -45.65
CA ALA A 403 1.93 1.82 -45.20
C ALA A 403 0.45 2.11 -45.45
N THR A 404 -0.15 1.56 -46.51
CA THR A 404 -1.57 1.79 -46.86
C THR A 404 -2.55 0.98 -46.02
N SER A 405 -2.14 -0.17 -45.47
CA SER A 405 -2.97 -0.99 -44.58
C SER A 405 -3.15 -0.37 -43.18
N GLY A 406 -2.17 0.42 -42.70
CA GLY A 406 -2.23 1.08 -41.40
C GLY A 406 -2.95 2.45 -41.38
N TYR A 407 -2.98 3.16 -42.51
CA TYR A 407 -3.49 4.55 -42.55
C TYR A 407 -5.03 4.66 -42.59
N TYR A 408 -5.74 3.62 -43.06
CA TYR A 408 -7.20 3.55 -43.05
C TYR A 408 -7.70 2.71 -41.87
N GLY A 409 -7.54 3.22 -40.65
CA GLY A 409 -7.99 2.58 -39.39
C GLY A 409 -9.51 2.37 -39.23
N ARG A 410 -10.26 2.13 -40.32
CA ARG A 410 -11.66 1.71 -40.35
C ARG A 410 -12.01 0.70 -41.45
N ASN A 411 -11.16 0.49 -42.43
CA ASN A 411 -11.29 -0.59 -43.40
C ASN A 411 -9.90 -1.24 -43.46
N GLU A 412 -9.68 -2.28 -42.66
CA GLU A 412 -8.60 -3.22 -42.93
C GLU A 412 -8.72 -3.56 -44.42
N ILE A 413 -7.66 -3.30 -45.20
CA ILE A 413 -7.59 -3.94 -46.52
C ILE A 413 -7.58 -5.43 -46.19
N ASP A 414 -8.72 -6.08 -46.38
CA ASP A 414 -8.82 -7.53 -46.33
C ASP A 414 -7.97 -8.04 -47.49
N TRP A 415 -6.70 -8.32 -47.20
CA TRP A 415 -5.82 -9.03 -48.11
C TRP A 415 -6.47 -10.38 -48.38
N ASN A 416 -7.11 -10.48 -49.53
CA ASN A 416 -7.65 -11.73 -50.02
C ASN A 416 -6.54 -12.56 -50.68
N ASP A 417 -6.83 -13.84 -50.95
CA ASP A 417 -5.88 -14.76 -51.56
C ASP A 417 -5.35 -14.26 -52.91
N ASP A 418 -6.15 -13.50 -53.67
CA ASP A 418 -5.74 -12.90 -54.95
C ASP A 418 -4.65 -11.82 -54.76
N MET A 419 -4.77 -10.98 -53.73
CA MET A 419 -3.77 -9.97 -53.39
C MET A 419 -2.49 -10.61 -52.85
N LEU A 420 -2.60 -11.63 -52.00
CA LEU A 420 -1.45 -12.41 -51.54
C LEU A 420 -0.75 -13.11 -52.70
N GLY A 421 -1.51 -13.73 -53.62
CA GLY A 421 -0.97 -14.34 -54.83
C GLY A 421 -0.27 -13.32 -55.74
N SER A 422 -0.82 -12.12 -55.87
CA SER A 422 -0.19 -11.02 -56.63
C SER A 422 1.12 -10.55 -55.98
N LEU A 423 1.17 -10.49 -54.65
CA LEU A 423 2.38 -10.16 -53.89
C LEU A 423 3.46 -11.24 -54.07
N VAL A 424 3.11 -12.52 -53.99
CA VAL A 424 4.03 -13.64 -54.24
C VAL A 424 4.59 -13.58 -55.67
N GLN A 425 3.73 -13.32 -56.67
CA GLN A 425 4.19 -13.13 -58.06
C GLN A 425 5.13 -11.95 -58.21
N TYR A 426 4.86 -10.83 -57.53
CA TYR A 426 5.76 -9.68 -57.52
C TYR A 426 7.13 -10.05 -56.92
N ILE A 427 7.15 -10.70 -55.76
CA ILE A 427 8.39 -11.12 -55.09
C ILE A 427 9.19 -12.05 -56.00
N ASN A 428 8.58 -13.09 -56.57
CA ASN A 428 9.25 -14.03 -57.46
C ASN A 428 9.87 -13.33 -58.69
N ARG A 429 9.18 -12.36 -59.30
CA ARG A 429 9.73 -11.61 -60.44
C ARG A 429 10.94 -10.75 -60.07
N ILE A 430 10.96 -10.19 -58.86
CA ILE A 430 12.12 -9.44 -58.35
C ILE A 430 13.26 -10.41 -58.06
N ASP A 431 12.99 -11.54 -57.39
CA ASP A 431 13.98 -12.56 -57.07
C ASP A 431 14.60 -13.21 -58.33
N GLU A 432 13.86 -13.31 -59.44
CA GLU A 432 14.39 -13.76 -60.73
C GLU A 432 15.28 -12.73 -61.45
N ALA A 433 15.11 -11.45 -61.12
CA ALA A 433 15.81 -10.34 -61.77
C ALA A 433 17.14 -9.95 -61.09
N VAL A 434 17.32 -10.36 -59.83
CA VAL A 434 18.52 -10.15 -59.00
C VAL A 434 19.41 -11.40 -59.06
#